data_AF-A0A837N664-F1
#
_entry.id   AF-A0A837N664-F1
#
_cell.length_a   1.000
_cell.length_b   1.000
_cell.length_c   1.000
_cell.angle_alpha   90.00
_cell.angle_beta   90.00
_cell.angle_gamma   90.00
#
_symmetry.space_group_name_H-M   'P 1'
#
loop_
_entity.id
_entity.type
_entity.pdbx_description
1 polymer ?
#
loop_
_entity_poly.entity_id
_entity_poly.type
_entity_poly.pdbx_seq_one_letter_code
_entity_poly.pdbx_strand_id
1 'polypeptide(L)'
;TGSEKAGQGGNAAGESAPATPPATPAASAPNATTTTSATNSASATETAPGPLLEKRKLVLSKIMAAKKLGTGISGYLAEYNRIEDMVKGSQPTSAYEERLTSLQTGIDEQLKRSQLLKTQRPTAPYTS
;
A
#
# COMPACT_ATOMS: atom_id res chain seq x y z
N THR A 1 -8.23 -36.80 46.93
CA THR A 1 -7.27 -35.93 47.62
C THR A 1 -7.54 -34.52 47.14
N GLY A 2 -8.28 -33.77 47.95
CA GLY A 2 -8.44 -32.33 47.78
C GLY A 2 -7.52 -31.61 48.77
N SER A 3 -7.08 -30.41 48.38
CA SER A 3 -6.55 -29.35 49.25
C SER A 3 -6.77 -28.06 48.44
N GLU A 4 -7.77 -27.23 48.72
CA GLU A 4 -7.80 -26.19 49.77
C GLU A 4 -6.75 -25.09 49.56
N LYS A 5 -6.93 -23.80 49.81
CA LYS A 5 -8.04 -22.84 49.99
C LYS A 5 -7.32 -21.51 50.36
N ALA A 6 -8.02 -20.38 50.15
CA ALA A 6 -7.80 -19.06 50.76
C ALA A 6 -6.80 -18.13 50.06
N GLY A 7 -7.08 -16.84 49.86
CA GLY A 7 -8.21 -16.02 50.29
C GLY A 7 -7.74 -14.62 50.68
N GLN A 8 -8.57 -13.62 50.32
CA GLN A 8 -8.88 -12.43 51.12
C GLN A 8 -7.84 -11.28 51.11
N GLY A 9 -8.14 -10.14 50.47
CA GLY A 9 -8.78 -8.95 51.07
C GLY A 9 -7.72 -7.82 51.15
N GLY A 10 -7.92 -6.52 50.99
CA GLY A 10 -9.07 -5.63 50.94
C GLY A 10 -8.62 -4.24 51.47
N ASN A 11 -9.24 -3.16 50.98
CA ASN A 11 -9.32 -1.79 51.54
C ASN A 11 -8.22 -0.73 51.29
N ALA A 12 -8.56 0.19 50.37
CA ALA A 12 -9.03 1.57 50.60
C ALA A 12 -8.15 2.64 51.31
N ALA A 13 -8.16 3.83 50.66
CA ALA A 13 -7.93 5.21 51.13
C ALA A 13 -6.50 5.54 51.61
N GLY A 14 -5.88 6.69 51.33
CA GLY A 14 -6.22 7.98 50.75
C GLY A 14 -4.99 8.90 50.94
N GLU A 15 -5.08 10.17 50.55
CA GLU A 15 -4.15 11.29 50.85
C GLU A 15 -3.11 11.71 49.76
N SER A 16 -3.58 12.57 48.85
CA SER A 16 -3.07 13.92 48.48
C SER A 16 -1.62 14.21 48.01
N ALA A 17 -1.48 14.39 46.66
CA ALA A 17 -0.86 15.51 45.89
C ALA A 17 0.62 15.97 46.11
N PRO A 18 1.30 16.72 45.19
CA PRO A 18 0.85 17.31 43.91
C PRO A 18 1.79 17.13 42.67
N ALA A 19 1.22 17.42 41.49
CA ALA A 19 1.78 18.05 40.29
C ALA A 19 3.04 17.49 39.58
N THR A 20 2.81 16.84 38.43
CA THR A 20 3.61 17.08 37.20
C THR A 20 2.67 17.09 35.98
N PRO A 21 2.81 18.05 35.05
CA PRO A 21 1.92 18.18 33.89
C PRO A 21 2.01 16.96 32.97
N PRO A 22 0.94 16.59 32.24
CA PRO A 22 1.05 15.59 31.19
C PRO A 22 2.00 16.11 30.11
N ALA A 23 3.13 15.41 29.94
CA ALA A 23 3.97 15.60 28.78
C ALA A 23 3.12 15.36 27.53
N THR A 24 3.03 16.42 26.72
CA THR A 24 2.42 16.47 25.39
C THR A 24 2.77 15.21 24.58
N PRO A 25 1.82 14.55 23.89
CA PRO A 25 2.19 13.55 22.90
C PRO A 25 2.98 14.28 21.81
N ALA A 26 4.30 14.09 21.81
CA ALA A 26 5.15 14.52 20.71
C ALA A 26 4.61 13.82 19.46
N ALA A 27 4.02 14.64 18.58
CA ALA A 27 3.62 14.24 17.26
C ALA A 27 4.82 13.56 16.58
N SER A 28 4.72 12.25 16.39
CA SER A 28 5.57 11.55 15.44
C SER A 28 5.23 12.09 14.06
N ALA A 29 5.96 13.13 13.66
CA ALA A 29 5.94 13.64 12.30
C ALA A 29 6.20 12.46 11.36
N PRO A 30 5.43 12.32 10.26
CA PRO A 30 5.75 11.33 9.25
C PRO A 30 7.12 11.72 8.68
N ASN A 31 8.12 10.86 8.90
CA ASN A 31 9.42 10.96 8.27
C ASN A 31 9.20 10.71 6.78
N ALA A 32 8.88 11.78 6.06
CA ALA A 32 8.77 11.78 4.62
C ALA A 32 10.20 11.69 4.05
N THR A 33 10.75 10.47 4.07
CA THR A 33 11.94 10.14 3.29
C THR A 33 11.56 10.32 1.82
N THR A 34 11.92 11.49 1.31
CA THR A 34 11.79 11.91 -0.06
C THR A 34 12.80 11.10 -0.87
N THR A 35 12.47 9.86 -1.19
CA THR A 35 13.20 9.12 -2.22
C THR A 35 12.64 9.57 -3.57
N THR A 36 13.18 10.69 -4.03
CA THR A 36 13.13 11.09 -5.43
C THR A 36 13.88 10.04 -6.25
N SER A 37 13.15 9.05 -6.77
CA SER A 37 13.61 8.24 -7.90
C SER A 37 12.90 8.73 -9.15
N ALA A 38 13.29 9.91 -9.61
CA ALA A 38 13.02 10.35 -10.97
C ALA A 38 14.03 9.68 -11.91
N THR A 39 13.80 8.41 -12.23
CA THR A 39 14.36 7.79 -13.44
C THR A 39 13.24 7.67 -14.45
N ASN A 40 12.96 8.80 -15.10
CA ASN A 40 12.12 8.84 -16.27
C ASN A 40 12.93 8.24 -17.44
N SER A 41 12.64 6.99 -17.82
CA SER A 41 12.68 6.47 -19.20
C SER A 41 12.76 4.94 -19.22
N ALA A 42 11.62 4.28 -19.41
CA ALA A 42 11.56 3.01 -20.13
C ALA A 42 10.09 2.71 -20.45
N SER A 43 9.74 2.86 -21.72
CA SER A 43 8.50 2.29 -22.25
C SER A 43 8.65 0.77 -22.19
N ALA A 44 8.04 0.12 -21.20
CA ALA A 44 7.90 -1.33 -21.19
C ALA A 44 7.05 -1.72 -22.41
N THR A 45 7.73 -2.00 -23.51
CA THR A 45 7.09 -2.39 -24.78
C THR A 45 7.02 -3.91 -24.87
N GLU A 46 7.87 -4.60 -24.11
CA GLU A 46 8.00 -6.05 -24.11
C GLU A 46 8.42 -6.58 -22.73
N THR A 47 7.92 -7.76 -22.37
CA THR A 47 8.25 -8.47 -21.12
C THR A 47 9.42 -9.43 -21.37
N ALA A 48 10.49 -9.34 -20.57
CA ALA A 48 11.65 -10.21 -20.71
C ALA A 48 11.30 -11.68 -20.42
N PRO A 49 11.93 -12.68 -21.08
CA PRO A 49 11.74 -14.09 -20.75
C PRO A 49 12.15 -14.37 -19.30
N GLY A 50 11.47 -15.31 -18.62
CA GLY A 50 11.76 -15.68 -17.23
C GLY A 50 10.55 -16.14 -16.44
N PRO A 51 10.69 -16.39 -15.13
CA PRO A 51 9.60 -16.88 -14.29
C PRO A 51 8.38 -15.96 -14.31
N LEU A 52 7.20 -16.56 -14.12
CA LEU A 52 5.92 -15.84 -14.10
C LEU A 52 5.65 -14.98 -15.36
N LEU A 53 6.24 -15.34 -16.51
CA LEU A 53 6.14 -14.59 -17.76
C LEU A 53 4.70 -14.18 -18.11
N GLU A 54 3.77 -15.14 -18.05
CA GLU A 54 2.36 -14.89 -18.39
C GLU A 54 1.71 -13.90 -17.43
N LYS A 55 2.01 -13.98 -16.13
CA LYS A 55 1.53 -13.02 -15.13
C LYS A 55 2.12 -11.63 -15.37
N ARG A 56 3.41 -11.55 -15.72
CA ARG A 56 4.09 -10.29 -16.05
C ARG A 56 3.51 -9.65 -17.32
N LYS A 57 3.26 -10.43 -18.38
CA LYS A 57 2.58 -9.95 -19.60
C LYS A 57 1.16 -9.46 -19.31
N LEU A 58 0.41 -10.18 -18.48
CA LEU A 58 -0.94 -9.80 -18.07
C LEU A 58 -0.92 -8.43 -17.37
N VAL A 59 0.00 -8.24 -16.42
CA VAL A 59 0.16 -6.95 -15.73
C VAL A 59 0.50 -5.84 -16.72
N LEU A 60 1.45 -6.05 -17.63
CA LEU A 60 1.80 -5.07 -18.65
C LEU A 60 0.61 -4.71 -19.54
N SER A 61 -0.16 -5.72 -19.97
CA SER A 61 -1.40 -5.53 -20.75
C SER A 61 -2.41 -4.65 -19.99
N LYS A 62 -2.61 -4.91 -18.69
CA LYS A 62 -3.49 -4.10 -17.84
C LYS A 62 -3.00 -2.66 -17.67
N ILE A 63 -1.69 -2.45 -17.49
CA ILE A 63 -1.09 -1.10 -17.45
C ILE A 63 -1.39 -0.37 -18.76
N MET A 64 -1.19 -1.01 -19.91
CA MET A 64 -1.47 -0.39 -21.21
C MET A 64 -2.97 -0.14 -21.45
N ALA A 65 -3.84 -1.02 -20.97
CA ALA A 65 -5.29 -0.79 -20.99
C ALA A 65 -5.69 0.41 -20.13
N ALA A 66 -5.13 0.54 -18.92
CA ALA A 66 -5.36 1.68 -18.04
C ALA A 66 -4.89 2.99 -18.68
N LYS A 67 -3.75 2.97 -19.39
CA LYS A 67 -3.26 4.12 -20.17
C LYS A 67 -4.27 4.56 -21.23
N LYS A 68 -4.85 3.61 -21.97
CA LYS A 68 -5.88 3.90 -23.00
C LYS A 68 -7.15 4.51 -22.41
N LEU A 69 -7.47 4.19 -21.15
CA LEU A 69 -8.62 4.74 -20.43
C LEU A 69 -8.35 6.13 -19.82
N GLY A 70 -7.14 6.67 -19.97
CA GLY A 70 -6.74 7.96 -19.39
C GLY A 70 -6.38 7.89 -17.91
N THR A 71 -6.24 6.68 -17.35
CA THR A 71 -5.76 6.50 -15.97
C THR A 71 -4.26 6.76 -15.90
N GLY A 72 -3.80 7.50 -14.90
CA GLY A 72 -2.36 7.72 -14.68
C GLY A 72 -1.63 6.40 -14.41
N ILE A 73 -0.66 6.05 -15.26
CA ILE A 73 0.07 4.77 -15.19
C ILE A 73 1.52 4.87 -14.74
N SER A 74 2.07 6.09 -14.57
CA SER A 74 3.52 6.29 -14.39
C SER A 74 4.08 5.51 -13.20
N GLY A 75 3.36 5.47 -12.07
CA GLY A 75 3.77 4.69 -10.89
C GLY A 75 3.73 3.18 -11.13
N TYR A 76 2.69 2.68 -11.80
CA TYR A 76 2.56 1.26 -12.12
C TYR A 76 3.62 0.79 -13.12
N LEU A 77 3.94 1.61 -14.11
CA LEU A 77 4.98 1.33 -15.10
C LEU A 77 6.37 1.31 -14.46
N ALA A 78 6.65 2.23 -13.52
CA ALA A 78 7.91 2.26 -12.79
C ALA A 78 8.09 1.01 -11.91
N GLU A 79 7.07 0.60 -11.16
CA GLU A 79 7.15 -0.63 -10.35
C GLU A 79 7.25 -1.88 -11.23
N TYR A 80 6.53 -1.91 -12.36
CA TYR A 80 6.67 -3.00 -13.34
C TYR A 80 8.10 -3.11 -13.88
N ASN A 81 8.72 -1.99 -14.28
CA ASN A 81 10.11 -1.98 -14.74
C ASN A 81 11.07 -2.47 -13.66
N ARG A 82 10.85 -2.09 -12.39
CA ARG A 82 11.64 -2.59 -11.27
C ARG A 82 11.53 -4.12 -11.13
N ILE A 83 10.33 -4.68 -11.29
CA ILE A 83 10.11 -6.13 -11.27
C ILE A 83 10.85 -6.79 -12.44
N GLU A 84 10.78 -6.22 -13.65
CA GLU A 84 11.52 -6.73 -14.81
C GLU A 84 13.03 -6.73 -14.56
N ASP A 85 13.57 -5.71 -13.90
CA ASP A 85 14.98 -5.66 -13.55
C ASP A 85 15.36 -6.69 -12.48
N MET A 86 14.46 -7.01 -11.53
CA MET A 86 14.65 -8.12 -10.59
C MET A 86 14.66 -9.48 -11.30
N VAL A 87 13.80 -9.68 -12.30
CA VAL A 87 13.78 -10.91 -13.12
C VAL A 87 15.07 -11.05 -13.92
N LYS A 88 15.52 -9.97 -14.59
CA LYS A 88 16.81 -9.95 -15.32
C LYS A 88 18.00 -10.19 -14.39
N GLY A 89 17.93 -9.65 -13.17
CA GLY A 89 18.91 -9.87 -12.11
C GLY A 89 18.84 -11.26 -11.47
N SER A 90 18.01 -12.18 -11.98
CA SER A 90 17.84 -13.55 -11.47
C SER A 90 17.51 -13.60 -9.97
N GLN A 91 16.76 -12.62 -9.47
CA GLN A 91 16.25 -12.63 -8.10
C GLN A 91 15.28 -13.82 -7.90
N PRO A 92 15.13 -14.32 -6.67
CA PRO A 92 14.19 -15.40 -6.41
C PRO A 92 12.75 -14.95 -6.70
N THR A 93 11.93 -15.84 -7.27
CA THR A 93 10.54 -15.55 -7.64
C THR A 93 9.71 -14.97 -6.51
N SER A 94 9.92 -15.45 -5.28
CA SER A 94 9.25 -14.95 -4.08
C SER A 94 9.48 -13.46 -3.81
N ALA A 95 10.58 -12.88 -4.30
CA ALA A 95 10.90 -11.46 -4.08
C ALA A 95 10.02 -10.50 -4.89
N TYR A 96 9.41 -10.97 -5.99
CA TYR A 96 8.61 -10.13 -6.89
C TYR A 96 7.22 -10.67 -7.21
N GLU A 97 6.89 -11.90 -6.81
CA GLU A 97 5.55 -12.47 -7.02
C GLU A 97 4.45 -11.72 -6.25
N GLU A 98 4.68 -11.39 -4.97
CA GLU A 98 3.74 -10.60 -4.20
C GLU A 98 3.58 -9.20 -4.78
N ARG A 99 4.69 -8.58 -5.20
CA ARG A 99 4.68 -7.26 -5.86
C ARG A 99 3.85 -7.28 -7.15
N LEU A 100 3.99 -8.32 -7.97
CA LEU A 100 3.16 -8.50 -9.17
C LEU A 100 1.67 -8.61 -8.83
N THR A 101 1.35 -9.33 -7.75
CA THR A 101 -0.03 -9.52 -7.30
C THR A 101 -0.62 -8.20 -6.79
N SER A 102 0.09 -7.49 -5.93
CA SER A 102 -0.33 -6.17 -5.43
C SER A 102 -0.47 -5.15 -6.57
N LEU A 103 0.45 -5.17 -7.54
CA LEU A 103 0.40 -4.31 -8.71
C LEU A 103 -0.85 -4.58 -9.56
N GLN A 104 -1.18 -5.85 -9.79
CA GLN A 104 -2.39 -6.25 -10.49
C GLN A 104 -3.65 -5.75 -9.77
N THR A 105 -3.77 -6.02 -8.47
CA THR A 105 -4.93 -5.62 -7.66
C THR A 105 -5.10 -4.09 -7.66
N GLY A 106 -4.02 -3.34 -7.47
CA GLY A 106 -4.05 -1.88 -7.46
C GLY A 106 -4.53 -1.28 -8.79
N ILE A 107 -4.12 -1.86 -9.93
CA ILE A 107 -4.61 -1.43 -11.25
C ILE A 107 -6.11 -1.74 -11.39
N ASP A 108 -6.54 -2.94 -11.01
CA ASP A 108 -7.95 -3.35 -11.12
C ASP A 108 -8.87 -2.47 -10.27
N GLU A 109 -8.47 -2.15 -9.05
CA GLU A 109 -9.19 -1.24 -8.16
C GLU A 109 -9.29 0.17 -8.75
N GLN A 110 -8.19 0.69 -9.31
CA GLN A 110 -8.18 2.02 -9.90
C GLN A 110 -9.06 2.08 -11.15
N LEU A 111 -9.06 1.02 -11.98
CA LEU A 111 -9.95 0.90 -13.12
C LEU A 111 -11.41 0.88 -12.67
N LYS A 112 -11.75 0.06 -11.67
CA LYS A 112 -13.11 0.00 -11.11
C LYS A 112 -13.56 1.35 -10.54
N ARG A 113 -12.70 2.03 -9.80
CA ARG A 113 -12.99 3.36 -9.25
C ARG A 113 -13.16 4.41 -10.35
N SER A 114 -12.33 4.37 -11.39
CA SER A 114 -12.46 5.29 -12.54
C SER A 114 -13.79 5.12 -13.26
N GLN A 115 -14.27 3.89 -13.42
CA GLN A 115 -15.57 3.60 -14.03
C GLN A 115 -16.72 4.08 -13.15
N LEU A 116 -16.65 3.81 -11.84
CA LEU A 116 -17.65 4.25 -10.88
C LEU A 116 -17.77 5.78 -10.82
N LEU A 117 -16.64 6.50 -10.84
CA LEU A 117 -16.65 7.96 -10.80
C LEU A 117 -17.30 8.57 -12.04
N LYS A 118 -17.18 7.91 -13.21
CA LYS A 118 -17.84 8.36 -14.45
C LYS A 118 -19.36 8.19 -14.41
N THR A 119 -19.88 7.28 -13.58
CA THR A 119 -21.33 7.05 -13.45
C THR A 119 -21.94 7.82 -12.28
N GLN A 120 -21.15 8.20 -11.28
CA GLN A 120 -21.61 9.08 -10.21
C GLN A 120 -21.64 10.53 -10.68
N ARG A 121 -22.85 11.09 -10.80
CA ARG A 121 -23.03 12.53 -11.00
C ARG A 121 -22.61 13.25 -9.71
N PRO A 122 -21.69 14.22 -9.74
CA PRO A 122 -21.37 15.01 -8.57
C PRO A 122 -22.65 15.63 -8.01
N THR A 123 -22.95 15.37 -6.74
CA THR A 123 -23.98 16.12 -6.03
C THR A 123 -23.49 17.56 -5.93
N ALA A 124 -24.34 18.52 -6.32
CA ALA A 124 -23.99 19.93 -6.27
C ALA A 124 -23.55 20.30 -4.85
N PRO A 125 -22.49 21.11 -4.69
CA PRO A 125 -22.07 21.55 -3.37
C PRO A 125 -23.23 22.30 -2.72
N TYR A 126 -23.57 21.91 -1.50
CA TYR A 126 -24.53 22.64 -0.68
C TYR A 126 -23.93 24.03 -0.42
N THR A 127 -24.55 25.06 -1.00
CA THR A 127 -24.26 26.45 -0.63
C THR A 127 -25.28 26.83 0.44
N SER A 128 -24.82 27.18 1.64
CA SER A 128 -25.60 27.82 2.69
C SER A 128 -25.32 29.31 2.70
#